data_AF-A0A4R8SU61-F1
#
_entry.id   AF-A0A4R8SU61-F1
#
_cell.length_a   1.000
_cell.length_b   1.000
_cell.length_c   1.000
_cell.angle_alpha   90.00
_cell.angle_beta   90.00
_cell.angle_gamma   90.00
#
_symmetry.space_group_name_H-M   'P 1'
#
loop_
_entity.id
_entity.type
_entity.pdbx_description
1 polymer ?
#
loop_
_entity_poly.entity_id
_entity_poly.type
_entity_poly.pdbx_seq_one_letter_code
_entity_poly.pdbx_strand_id
1 'polypeptide(L)'
;MSVDQLIENAKSGSLVLHLEDGAIDKILAACVAYKRSLEDLSQQAEALSGYPLGFSEGHLSSGAKLANAFQQKAAGGPTSAAATFQSHMAQVQEIEALLLALRRGYTSMDANNASGYGHSGS
;
A
#
# COMPACT_ATOMS: atom_id res chain seq x y z
N MET A 1 2.02 15.43 -12.27
CA MET A 1 3.18 15.15 -11.39
C MET A 1 3.10 13.69 -11.02
N SER A 2 4.15 12.90 -11.29
CA SER A 2 4.18 11.47 -10.89
C SER A 2 4.53 11.32 -9.40
N VAL A 3 4.24 10.16 -8.81
CA VAL A 3 4.66 9.84 -7.43
C VAL A 3 6.19 9.92 -7.31
N ASP A 4 6.93 9.43 -8.31
CA ASP A 4 8.39 9.53 -8.31
C ASP A 4 8.89 10.99 -8.21
N GLN A 5 8.23 11.90 -8.94
CA GLN A 5 8.56 13.34 -8.86
C GLN A 5 8.25 13.91 -7.46
N LEU A 6 7.15 13.48 -6.84
CA LEU A 6 6.82 13.90 -5.47
C LEU A 6 7.84 13.36 -4.46
N ILE A 7 8.32 12.12 -4.63
CA ILE A 7 9.35 11.52 -3.79
C ILE A 7 10.67 12.28 -3.92
N GLU A 8 11.10 12.61 -5.12
CA GLU A 8 12.33 13.40 -5.33
C GLU A 8 12.21 14.83 -4.78
N ASN A 9 11.03 15.45 -4.92
CA ASN A 9 10.76 16.75 -4.31
C ASN A 9 10.75 16.69 -2.77
N ALA A 10 10.22 15.61 -2.18
CA ALA A 10 10.29 15.37 -0.74
C ALA A 10 11.72 15.18 -0.24
N LYS A 11 12.53 14.38 -0.95
CA LYS A 11 13.95 14.15 -0.61
C LYS A 11 14.78 15.43 -0.68
N SER A 12 14.48 16.32 -1.63
CA SER A 12 15.16 17.62 -1.78
C SER A 12 14.63 18.70 -0.82
N GLY A 13 13.61 18.37 -0.01
CA GLY A 13 12.96 19.33 0.89
C GLY A 13 12.17 20.44 0.16
N SER A 14 11.97 20.32 -1.15
CA SER A 14 11.19 21.26 -1.94
C SER A 14 9.67 21.01 -1.83
N LEU A 15 9.28 19.84 -1.31
CA LEU A 15 7.90 19.52 -0.94
C LEU A 15 7.69 19.71 0.56
N VAL A 16 6.85 20.68 0.93
CA VAL A 16 6.45 20.96 2.31
C VAL A 16 4.97 20.61 2.50
N LEU A 17 4.70 19.70 3.42
CA LEU A 17 3.38 19.25 3.86
C LEU A 17 3.11 19.70 5.29
N HIS A 18 2.20 20.64 5.47
CA HIS A 18 1.74 21.07 6.78
C HIS A 18 0.82 20.00 7.36
N LEU A 19 1.35 19.22 8.30
CA LEU A 19 0.64 18.17 9.02
C LEU A 19 0.79 18.43 10.52
N GLU A 20 -0.23 18.08 11.31
CA GLU A 20 -0.13 18.12 12.77
C GLU A 20 1.00 17.22 13.28
N ASP A 21 1.58 17.55 14.43
CA ASP A 21 2.64 16.74 15.05
C ASP A 21 2.20 15.27 15.22
N GLY A 22 3.05 14.37 14.73
CA GLY A 22 2.79 12.92 14.75
C GLY A 22 1.74 12.44 13.73
N ALA A 23 1.15 13.31 12.90
CA ALA A 23 0.20 12.87 11.86
C ALA A 23 0.88 11.97 10.82
N ILE A 24 2.14 12.24 10.45
CA ILE A 24 2.91 11.37 9.55
C ILE A 24 3.01 9.95 10.12
N ASP A 25 3.32 9.81 11.42
CA ASP A 25 3.46 8.51 12.06
C ASP A 25 2.11 7.76 12.16
N LYS A 26 1.02 8.48 12.42
CA LYS A 26 -0.34 7.91 12.39
C LYS A 26 -0.71 7.42 11.00
N ILE A 27 -0.41 8.18 9.95
CA ILE A 27 -0.71 7.79 8.57
C ILE A 27 0.17 6.60 8.15
N LEU A 28 1.46 6.58 8.50
CA LEU A 28 2.33 5.42 8.26
C LEU A 28 1.80 4.16 8.94
N ALA A 29 1.38 4.26 10.21
CA ALA A 29 0.78 3.14 10.93
C ALA A 29 -0.52 2.64 10.25
N ALA A 30 -1.35 3.56 9.76
CA ALA A 30 -2.56 3.22 9.00
C ALA A 30 -2.22 2.53 7.66
N CYS A 31 -1.20 2.99 6.94
CA CYS A 31 -0.71 2.35 5.72
C CYS A 31 -0.24 0.90 5.99
N VAL A 32 0.51 0.68 7.07
CA VAL A 32 0.97 -0.66 7.46
C VAL A 32 -0.20 -1.58 7.81
N ALA A 33 -1.15 -1.10 8.61
CA ALA A 33 -2.34 -1.87 8.97
C ALA A 33 -3.18 -2.21 7.74
N TYR A 34 -3.38 -1.25 6.84
CA TYR A 34 -4.17 -1.45 5.62
C TYR A 34 -3.49 -2.42 4.65
N LYS A 35 -2.17 -2.37 4.46
CA LYS A 35 -1.42 -3.36 3.66
C LYS A 35 -1.60 -4.77 4.18
N ARG A 36 -1.56 -4.98 5.50
CA ARG A 36 -1.81 -6.31 6.11
C ARG A 36 -3.21 -6.80 5.82
N SER A 37 -4.22 -5.93 5.91
CA SER A 37 -5.60 -6.30 5.56
C SER A 37 -5.74 -6.66 4.08
N LEU A 38 -5.06 -5.94 3.17
CA LEU A 38 -5.06 -6.27 1.74
C LEU A 38 -4.35 -7.60 1.45
N GLU A 39 -3.26 -7.88 2.17
CA GLU A 39 -2.54 -9.15 2.07
C GLU A 39 -3.41 -10.33 2.51
N ASP A 40 -4.10 -10.21 3.66
CA ASP A 40 -5.06 -11.20 4.14
C ASP A 40 -6.20 -11.44 3.13
N LEU A 41 -6.77 -10.37 2.57
CA LEU A 41 -7.80 -10.49 1.53
C LEU A 41 -7.27 -11.16 0.24
N SER A 42 -6.02 -10.91 -0.15
CA SER A 42 -5.39 -11.58 -1.29
C SER A 42 -5.23 -13.07 -1.02
N GLN A 43 -4.73 -13.45 0.16
CA GLN A 43 -4.56 -14.85 0.56
C GLN A 43 -5.91 -15.57 0.63
N GLN A 44 -6.95 -14.92 1.15
CA GLN A 44 -8.30 -15.46 1.16
C GLN A 44 -8.86 -15.67 -0.25
N ALA A 45 -8.63 -14.73 -1.17
CA ALA A 45 -9.05 -14.86 -2.56
C ALA A 45 -8.31 -16.01 -3.27
N GLU A 46 -7.01 -16.16 -3.04
CA GLU A 46 -6.23 -17.29 -3.54
C GLU A 46 -6.72 -18.63 -2.97
N ALA A 47 -6.98 -18.70 -1.66
CA ALA A 47 -7.55 -19.89 -1.04
C ALA A 47 -8.92 -20.26 -1.63
N LEU A 48 -9.77 -19.26 -1.89
CA LEU A 48 -11.09 -19.46 -2.50
C LEU A 48 -10.99 -20.00 -3.93
N SER A 49 -9.94 -19.63 -4.66
CA SER A 49 -9.70 -20.13 -6.02
C SER A 49 -9.34 -21.62 -6.07
N GLY A 50 -8.80 -22.17 -4.98
CA GLY A 50 -8.49 -23.60 -4.85
C GLY A 50 -9.59 -24.42 -4.17
N TYR A 51 -10.66 -23.78 -3.68
CA TYR A 51 -11.70 -24.47 -2.91
C TYR A 51 -12.72 -25.17 -3.83
N PRO A 52 -12.89 -26.49 -3.73
CA PRO A 52 -13.94 -27.20 -4.47
C PRO A 52 -15.32 -26.82 -3.90
N LEU A 53 -16.24 -26.36 -4.75
CA LEU A 53 -17.57 -25.93 -4.34
C LEU A 53 -18.53 -27.10 -4.04
N GLY A 54 -18.06 -28.34 -4.23
CA GLY A 54 -18.72 -29.55 -3.76
C GLY A 54 -19.45 -30.33 -4.86
N PHE A 55 -20.50 -31.03 -4.46
CA PHE A 55 -21.18 -32.09 -5.24
C PHE A 55 -21.61 -31.66 -6.67
N SER A 56 -21.87 -30.37 -6.88
CA SER A 56 -22.29 -29.82 -8.17
C SER A 56 -21.17 -29.76 -9.22
N GLU A 57 -19.89 -29.66 -8.84
CA GLU A 57 -18.75 -29.66 -9.78
C GLU A 57 -18.54 -31.02 -10.45
N GLY A 58 -18.73 -32.11 -9.72
CA GLY A 58 -18.50 -33.48 -10.21
C GLY A 58 -19.71 -34.09 -10.95
N HIS A 59 -20.92 -33.60 -10.68
CA HIS A 59 -22.16 -34.23 -11.15
C HIS A 59 -23.02 -33.35 -12.07
N LEU A 60 -22.79 -32.02 -12.10
CA LEU A 60 -23.55 -31.09 -12.95
C LEU A 60 -22.59 -30.19 -13.73
N SER A 61 -22.63 -30.27 -15.06
CA SER A 61 -21.77 -29.44 -15.92
C SER A 61 -21.98 -27.93 -15.73
N SER A 62 -23.18 -27.51 -15.32
CA SER A 62 -23.49 -26.13 -14.93
C SER A 62 -22.86 -25.73 -13.59
N GLY A 63 -22.81 -26.65 -12.62
CA GLY A 63 -22.13 -26.47 -11.34
C GLY A 63 -20.63 -26.32 -11.52
N ALA A 64 -20.02 -27.16 -12.36
CA ALA A 64 -18.61 -27.07 -12.73
C ALA A 64 -18.26 -25.71 -13.38
N LYS A 65 -19.10 -25.23 -14.30
CA LYS A 65 -18.90 -23.92 -14.94
C LYS A 65 -19.02 -22.76 -13.96
N LEU A 66 -19.99 -22.82 -13.04
CA LEU A 66 -20.17 -21.79 -12.03
C LEU A 66 -18.97 -21.74 -11.08
N ALA A 67 -18.50 -22.90 -10.63
CA ALA A 67 -17.36 -22.98 -9.74
C ALA A 67 -16.07 -22.47 -10.38
N ASN A 68 -15.81 -22.84 -11.64
CA ASN A 68 -14.68 -22.31 -12.40
C ASN A 68 -14.77 -20.78 -12.55
N ALA A 69 -15.96 -20.23 -12.82
CA ALA A 69 -16.15 -18.78 -12.89
C ALA A 69 -15.88 -18.07 -11.54
N PHE A 70 -16.29 -18.68 -10.42
CA PHE A 70 -15.97 -18.17 -9.08
C PHE A 70 -14.47 -18.20 -8.80
N GLN A 71 -13.80 -19.31 -9.10
CA GLN A 71 -12.36 -19.47 -8.91
C GLN A 71 -11.56 -18.48 -9.77
N GLN A 72 -11.99 -18.28 -11.03
CA GLN A 72 -11.40 -17.28 -11.92
C GLN A 72 -11.55 -15.85 -11.40
N LYS A 73 -12.73 -15.51 -10.88
CA LYS A 73 -12.97 -14.17 -10.30
C LYS A 73 -12.16 -13.95 -9.01
N ALA A 74 -11.92 -15.01 -8.25
CA ALA A 74 -11.13 -14.95 -7.02
C ALA A 74 -9.64 -14.69 -7.30
N ALA A 75 -8.99 -15.50 -8.14
CA ALA A 75 -7.54 -15.37 -8.40
C ALA A 75 -7.08 -15.72 -9.83
N GLY A 76 -7.97 -16.06 -10.76
CA GLY A 76 -7.59 -16.66 -12.05
C GLY A 76 -7.13 -15.69 -13.15
N GLY A 77 -6.88 -14.42 -12.86
CA GLY A 77 -6.47 -13.47 -13.90
C GLY A 77 -6.15 -12.05 -13.42
N PRO A 78 -5.71 -11.17 -14.34
CA PRO A 78 -5.28 -9.80 -14.01
C PRO A 78 -6.40 -8.90 -13.50
N THR A 79 -7.66 -9.28 -13.70
CA THR A 79 -8.86 -8.58 -13.19
C THR A 79 -9.51 -9.31 -12.00
N SER A 80 -8.82 -10.29 -11.42
CA SER A 80 -9.29 -11.02 -10.25
C SER A 80 -9.23 -10.17 -8.98
N ALA A 81 -9.91 -10.63 -7.92
CA ALA A 81 -9.85 -9.99 -6.62
C ALA A 81 -8.41 -9.96 -6.07
N ALA A 82 -7.68 -11.08 -6.13
CA ALA A 82 -6.28 -11.15 -5.71
C ALA A 82 -5.40 -10.12 -6.45
N ALA A 83 -5.48 -10.07 -7.78
CA ALA A 83 -4.73 -9.10 -8.58
C ALA A 83 -5.09 -7.64 -8.24
N THR A 84 -6.36 -7.38 -7.94
CA THR A 84 -6.83 -6.05 -7.52
C THR A 84 -6.25 -5.65 -6.16
N PHE A 85 -6.26 -6.55 -5.19
CA PHE A 85 -5.69 -6.29 -3.86
C PHE A 85 -4.17 -6.08 -3.92
N GLN A 86 -3.46 -6.86 -4.73
CA GLN A 86 -2.03 -6.69 -4.96
C GLN A 86 -1.69 -5.34 -5.61
N SER A 87 -2.46 -4.93 -6.63
CA SER A 87 -2.29 -3.61 -7.26
C SER A 87 -2.52 -2.47 -6.28
N HIS A 88 -3.56 -2.59 -5.44
CA HIS A 88 -3.84 -1.56 -4.44
C HIS A 88 -2.78 -1.54 -3.32
N MET A 89 -2.24 -2.69 -2.95
CA MET A 89 -1.10 -2.78 -2.02
C MET A 89 0.14 -2.03 -2.56
N ALA A 90 0.42 -2.14 -3.86
CA ALA A 90 1.51 -1.39 -4.50
C ALA A 90 1.32 0.14 -4.40
N GLN A 91 0.09 0.62 -4.62
CA GLN A 91 -0.22 2.06 -4.44
C GLN A 91 -0.04 2.53 -2.99
N VAL A 92 -0.38 1.69 -2.00
CA VAL A 92 -0.17 2.04 -0.59
C VAL A 92 1.33 2.07 -0.24
N GLN A 93 2.14 1.19 -0.84
CA GLN A 93 3.60 1.21 -0.69
C GLN A 93 4.22 2.50 -1.25
N GLU A 94 3.71 2.98 -2.37
CA GLU A 94 4.14 4.26 -2.97
C GLU A 94 3.85 5.45 -2.04
N ILE A 95 2.67 5.50 -1.42
CA ILE A 95 2.31 6.54 -0.44
C ILE A 95 3.20 6.45 0.81
N GLU A 96 3.45 5.24 1.31
CA GLU A 96 4.34 5.00 2.45
C GLU A 96 5.76 5.52 2.18
N ALA A 97 6.30 5.25 0.98
CA ALA A 97 7.61 5.73 0.56
C ALA A 97 7.70 7.27 0.52
N LEU A 98 6.65 7.93 0.02
CA LEU A 98 6.57 9.40 0.02
C LEU A 98 6.57 9.98 1.44
N LEU A 99 5.75 9.43 2.33
CA LEU A 99 5.65 9.89 3.71
C LEU A 99 6.95 9.69 4.49
N LEU A 100 7.64 8.56 4.26
CA LEU A 100 8.97 8.32 4.83
C LEU A 100 10.01 9.32 4.30
N ALA A 101 9.97 9.67 3.02
CA ALA A 101 10.87 10.67 2.44
C ALA A 101 10.65 12.05 3.06
N LEU A 102 9.39 12.47 3.24
CA LEU A 102 9.03 13.74 3.89
C LEU A 102 9.51 13.80 5.34
N ARG A 103 9.28 12.72 6.11
CA ARG A 103 9.75 12.63 7.50
C ARG A 103 11.26 12.83 7.61
N ARG A 104 12.04 12.19 6.72
CA ARG A 104 13.50 12.35 6.67
C ARG A 104 13.91 13.77 6.30
N GLY A 105 13.21 14.38 5.35
CA GLY A 105 13.42 15.78 4.97
C GLY A 105 13.26 16.73 6.16
N TYR A 106 12.18 16.59 6.93
CA TYR A 106 11.95 17.40 8.13
C TYR A 106 13.02 17.22 9.20
N THR A 107 13.37 15.98 9.54
CA THR A 107 14.42 15.73 10.54
C THR A 107 15.78 16.32 10.09
N SER A 108 16.10 16.27 8.79
CA SER A 108 17.32 16.88 8.27
C SER A 108 17.29 18.41 8.30
N MET A 109 16.17 19.04 7.96
CA MET A 109 16.01 20.50 8.02
C MET A 109 16.08 21.01 9.47
N ASP A 110 15.42 20.32 10.41
CA ASP A 110 15.46 20.66 11.82
C ASP A 110 16.89 20.54 12.40
N ALA A 111 17.61 19.47 12.07
CA ALA A 111 19.00 19.29 12.49
C ALA A 111 19.92 20.38 11.93
N ASN A 112 19.76 20.74 10.65
CA ASN A 112 20.54 21.79 10.01
C ASN A 112 20.26 23.16 10.63
N ASN A 113 18.98 23.50 10.87
CA ASN A 113 18.60 24.73 11.55
C ASN A 113 19.17 24.79 12.97
N ALA A 114 19.02 23.72 13.76
CA ALA A 114 19.57 23.66 15.12
C ALA A 114 21.09 23.85 15.17
N SER A 115 21.82 23.31 14.18
CA SER A 115 23.28 23.50 14.09
C SER A 115 23.70 24.91 13.67
N GLY A 116 22.91 25.60 12.83
CA GLY A 116 23.17 26.96 12.38
C GLY A 116 22.96 28.02 13.47
N TYR A 117 21.98 27.83 14.36
CA TYR A 117 21.74 28.73 15.50
C TYR A 117 22.77 28.58 16.63
N GLY A 118 23.48 27.45 16.72
CA GLY A 118 24.56 27.24 17.69
C GLY A 118 25.85 28.00 17.39
N HIS A 119 26.01 28.57 16.18
CA HIS A 119 27.24 29.24 15.74
C HIS A 119 27.16 30.78 15.70
N SER A 120 25.99 31.37 16.02
CA SER A 120 25.78 32.84 16.00
C SER A 120 25.78 33.48 17.39
N GLY A 121 26.23 32.76 18.42
CA GLY A 121 26.30 33.25 19.80
C GLY A 121 27.70 33.10 20.39
N SER A 122 28.64 33.93 19.95
CA SER A 122 29.96 34.13 20.58
C SER A 122 30.41 35.57 20.38
#